data_AF-A0A2E2YHN4-F1
#
_entry.id   AF-A0A2E2YHN4-F1
#
_cell.length_a   1.000
_cell.length_b   1.000
_cell.length_c   1.000
_cell.angle_alpha   90.00
_cell.angle_beta   90.00
_cell.angle_gamma   90.00
#
_symmetry.space_group_name_H-M   'P 1'
#
loop_
_entity.id
_entity.type
_entity.pdbx_description
1 polymer ?
#
loop_
_entity_poly.entity_id
_entity_poly.type
_entity_poly.pdbx_seq_one_letter_code
_entity_poly.pdbx_strand_id
1 'polypeptide(L)'
;MRLIIRTFGLILIFIAILVGVLDLIDSYNGGDFILTDVGSFWHSTHPGSLQLLQPAIARHVSPFLWDPIMVTILLWPVTSVLGLPGLIFVLLTHRKARTNKRDLFIR
;
A
#
# COMPACT_ATOMS: atom_id res chain seq x y z
N MET A 1 -0.46 -0.99 23.96
CA MET A 1 -1.00 -0.10 22.91
C MET A 1 -0.02 0.16 21.76
N ARG A 2 1.27 0.49 22.00
CA ARG A 2 2.27 0.71 20.93
C ARG A 2 2.58 -0.50 20.03
N LEU A 3 2.52 -1.72 20.57
CA LEU A 3 2.80 -2.94 19.80
C LEU A 3 1.72 -3.21 18.74
N ILE A 4 0.44 -2.97 19.08
CA ILE A 4 -0.71 -3.21 18.20
C ILE A 4 -0.62 -2.33 16.95
N ILE A 5 -0.31 -1.04 17.15
CA ILE A 5 -0.14 -0.07 16.05
C ILE A 5 1.02 -0.48 15.13
N ARG A 6 2.12 -0.98 15.72
CA ARG A 6 3.30 -1.40 14.97
C ARG A 6 3.06 -2.67 14.16
N THR A 7 2.37 -3.66 14.73
CA THR A 7 1.99 -4.89 14.01
C THR A 7 1.03 -4.57 12.87
N PHE A 8 0.06 -3.67 13.09
CA PHE A 8 -0.88 -3.25 12.07
C PHE A 8 -0.18 -2.55 10.89
N GLY A 9 0.77 -1.65 11.18
CA GLY A 9 1.59 -1.01 10.14
C GLY A 9 2.48 -1.98 9.36
N LEU A 10 3.05 -2.99 10.02
CA LEU A 10 3.85 -4.03 9.37
C LEU A 10 3.02 -4.91 8.43
N ILE A 11 1.81 -5.30 8.85
CA ILE A 11 0.89 -6.07 8.01
C ILE A 11 0.52 -5.26 6.75
N LEU A 12 0.27 -3.95 6.91
CA LEU A 12 -0.05 -3.06 5.80
C LEU A 12 1.11 -3.00 4.78
N ILE A 13 2.35 -2.89 5.25
CA ILE A 13 3.56 -2.89 4.41
C ILE A 13 3.76 -4.25 3.73
N PHE A 14 3.51 -5.35 4.44
CA PHE A 14 3.65 -6.68 3.87
C PHE A 14 2.69 -6.90 2.70
N ILE A 15 1.42 -6.49 2.86
CA ILE A 15 0.42 -6.54 1.79
C ILE A 15 0.81 -5.64 0.62
N ALA A 16 1.35 -4.44 0.89
CA ALA A 16 1.88 -3.53 -0.12
C ALA A 16 2.91 -4.20 -1.04
N ILE A 17 3.87 -4.88 -0.43
CA ILE A 17 4.99 -5.53 -1.11
C ILE A 17 4.45 -6.71 -1.92
N LEU A 18 3.54 -7.50 -1.34
CA LEU A 18 2.99 -8.69 -1.98
C LEU A 18 2.22 -8.33 -3.26
N VAL A 19 1.34 -7.32 -3.18
CA VAL A 19 0.61 -6.81 -4.35
C VAL A 19 1.55 -6.17 -5.37
N GLY A 20 2.55 -5.41 -4.92
CA GLY A 20 3.53 -4.80 -5.84
C GLY A 20 4.42 -5.81 -6.58
N VAL A 21 4.73 -6.94 -5.96
CA VAL A 21 5.46 -8.04 -6.63
C VAL A 21 4.57 -8.73 -7.65
N LEU A 22 3.28 -8.94 -7.36
CA LEU A 22 2.32 -9.51 -8.30
C LEU A 22 2.14 -8.60 -9.53
N ASP A 23 1.89 -7.30 -9.30
CA ASP A 23 1.78 -6.31 -10.39
C ASP A 23 3.06 -6.27 -11.25
N LEU A 24 4.25 -6.48 -10.65
CA LEU A 24 5.53 -6.51 -11.36
C LEU A 24 5.73 -7.80 -12.18
N ILE A 25 5.27 -8.94 -11.68
CA ILE A 25 5.29 -10.21 -12.41
C ILE A 25 4.34 -10.14 -13.61
N ASP A 26 3.14 -9.59 -13.43
CA ASP A 26 2.15 -9.44 -14.51
C ASP A 26 2.65 -8.46 -15.59
N SER A 27 3.30 -7.36 -15.18
CA SER A 27 3.98 -6.44 -16.10
C SER A 27 5.13 -7.11 -16.87
N TYR A 28 5.83 -8.08 -16.27
CA TYR A 28 6.94 -8.79 -16.93
C TYR A 28 6.45 -9.88 -17.90
N ASN A 29 5.28 -10.47 -17.64
CA ASN A 29 4.68 -11.52 -18.48
C ASN A 29 4.07 -10.99 -19.79
N GLY A 30 4.23 -9.70 -20.12
CA GLY A 30 3.72 -9.10 -21.35
C GLY A 30 2.23 -8.74 -21.31
N GLY A 31 1.62 -8.70 -20.12
CA GLY A 31 0.30 -8.10 -19.93
C GLY A 31 0.38 -6.57 -19.99
N ASP A 32 -0.73 -5.92 -20.37
CA ASP A 32 -0.86 -4.48 -20.24
C ASP A 32 -0.52 -4.05 -18.80
N PHE A 33 0.15 -2.92 -18.64
CA PHE A 33 0.50 -2.37 -17.33
C PHE A 33 -0.77 -1.88 -16.61
N ILE A 34 -1.49 -2.82 -15.99
CA ILE A 34 -2.71 -2.58 -15.24
C ILE A 34 -2.37 -2.78 -13.76
N LEU A 35 -2.38 -1.68 -13.01
CA LEU A 35 -2.17 -1.71 -11.58
C LEU A 35 -3.45 -2.17 -10.89
N THR A 36 -3.34 -3.10 -9.96
CA THR A 36 -4.47 -3.54 -9.13
C THR A 36 -4.97 -2.36 -8.27
N ASP A 37 -6.25 -1.99 -8.40
CA ASP A 37 -6.90 -0.98 -7.58
C ASP A 37 -7.27 -1.52 -6.19
N VAL A 38 -7.30 -0.63 -5.18
CA VAL A 38 -7.61 -1.01 -3.79
C VAL A 38 -9.01 -1.62 -3.67
N GLY A 39 -9.95 -1.15 -4.48
CA GLY A 39 -11.31 -1.66 -4.56
C GLY A 39 -11.36 -3.13 -4.99
N SER A 40 -10.72 -3.48 -6.10
CA SER A 40 -10.69 -4.87 -6.58
C SER A 40 -9.94 -5.80 -5.63
N PHE A 41 -8.82 -5.36 -5.03
CA PHE A 41 -8.08 -6.14 -4.04
C PHE A 41 -8.90 -6.41 -2.77
N TRP A 42 -9.60 -5.39 -2.27
CA TRP A 42 -10.50 -5.57 -1.13
C TRP A 42 -11.67 -6.48 -1.51
N HIS A 43 -12.29 -6.24 -2.66
CA HIS A 43 -13.43 -7.02 -3.14
C HIS A 43 -13.07 -8.50 -3.35
N SER A 44 -11.86 -8.82 -3.82
CA SER A 44 -11.39 -10.20 -3.99
C SER A 44 -11.12 -10.90 -2.66
N THR A 45 -10.68 -10.15 -1.63
CA THR A 45 -10.41 -10.69 -0.30
C THR A 45 -11.67 -10.84 0.56
N HIS A 46 -12.56 -9.84 0.52
CA HIS A 46 -13.74 -9.81 1.40
C HIS A 46 -14.89 -8.93 0.85
N PRO A 47 -15.63 -9.41 -0.16
CA PRO A 47 -16.65 -8.62 -0.85
C PRO A 47 -17.81 -8.20 0.09
N GLY A 48 -18.18 -9.09 1.03
CA GLY A 48 -19.27 -8.83 1.98
C GLY A 48 -19.00 -7.66 2.93
N SER A 49 -17.74 -7.41 3.28
CA SER A 49 -17.41 -6.26 4.15
C SER A 49 -17.62 -4.92 3.45
N LEU A 50 -17.30 -4.83 2.15
CA LEU A 50 -17.48 -3.64 1.33
C LEU A 50 -18.97 -3.29 1.16
N GLN A 51 -19.79 -4.30 0.87
CA GLN A 51 -21.25 -4.16 0.72
C GLN A 51 -21.95 -3.76 2.03
N LEU A 52 -21.39 -4.11 3.19
CA LEU A 52 -21.91 -3.69 4.49
C LEU A 52 -21.40 -2.28 4.89
N LEU A 53 -20.15 -1.96 4.58
CA LEU A 53 -19.53 -0.67 4.90
C LEU A 53 -20.13 0.50 4.12
N GLN A 54 -20.42 0.32 2.84
CA GLN A 54 -21.02 1.36 1.99
C GLN A 54 -22.31 1.94 2.58
N PRO A 55 -23.38 1.15 2.83
CA PRO A 55 -24.61 1.68 3.41
C PRO A 55 -24.41 2.12 4.86
N ALA A 56 -23.47 1.52 5.63
CA ALA A 56 -23.20 1.94 6.98
C ALA A 56 -22.64 3.38 7.03
N ILE A 57 -21.62 3.69 6.21
CA ILE A 57 -21.01 5.02 6.16
C ILE A 57 -21.96 6.03 5.53
N ALA A 58 -22.64 5.66 4.44
CA ALA A 58 -23.57 6.56 3.75
C ALA A 58 -24.78 6.94 4.65
N ARG A 59 -25.25 6.02 5.50
CA ARG A 59 -26.41 6.26 6.38
C ARG A 59 -26.04 6.87 7.74
N HIS A 60 -24.90 6.51 8.32
CA HIS A 60 -24.56 6.91 9.70
C HIS A 60 -23.57 8.08 9.78
N VAL A 61 -22.83 8.37 8.72
CA VAL A 61 -21.80 9.43 8.72
C VAL A 61 -22.16 10.51 7.72
N SER A 62 -22.04 10.21 6.43
CA SER A 62 -22.41 11.09 5.33
C SER A 62 -22.19 10.36 4.00
N PRO A 63 -23.10 10.51 3.02
CA PRO A 63 -22.87 10.03 1.65
C PRO A 63 -21.58 10.61 1.04
N PHE A 64 -21.26 11.87 1.35
CA PHE A 64 -20.08 12.55 0.81
C PHE A 64 -18.75 11.93 1.25
N LEU A 65 -18.73 11.31 2.43
CA LEU A 65 -17.55 10.61 2.95
C LEU A 65 -17.31 9.30 2.19
N TRP A 66 -18.38 8.67 1.72
CA TRP A 66 -18.26 7.48 0.88
C TRP A 66 -17.88 7.86 -0.55
N ASP A 67 -18.63 8.77 -1.17
CA ASP A 67 -18.42 9.26 -2.53
C ASP A 67 -18.41 10.80 -2.51
N PRO A 68 -17.26 11.46 -2.77
CA PRO A 68 -16.11 10.96 -3.55
C PRO A 68 -14.95 10.37 -2.74
N ILE A 69 -14.89 10.51 -1.42
CA ILE A 69 -13.63 10.30 -0.68
C ILE A 69 -13.19 8.82 -0.67
N MET A 70 -14.01 7.92 -0.12
CA MET A 70 -13.66 6.49 -0.07
C MET A 70 -13.59 5.88 -1.47
N VAL A 71 -14.51 6.22 -2.37
CA VAL A 71 -14.49 5.73 -3.76
C VAL A 71 -13.21 6.13 -4.48
N THR A 72 -12.73 7.36 -4.31
CA THR A 72 -11.45 7.79 -4.88
C THR A 72 -10.29 6.95 -4.33
N ILE A 73 -10.26 6.67 -3.02
CA ILE A 73 -9.23 5.82 -2.42
C ILE A 73 -9.28 4.38 -2.97
N LEU A 74 -10.48 3.83 -3.17
CA LEU A 74 -10.66 2.49 -3.72
C LEU A 74 -10.17 2.39 -5.18
N LEU A 75 -10.33 3.45 -5.97
CA LEU A 75 -9.87 3.50 -7.36
C LEU A 75 -8.37 3.70 -7.48
N TRP A 76 -7.66 4.01 -6.39
CA TRP A 76 -6.22 4.19 -6.46
C TRP A 76 -5.48 2.86 -6.52
N PRO A 77 -4.32 2.80 -7.19
CA PRO A 77 -3.45 1.63 -7.19
C PRO A 77 -3.05 1.22 -5.77
N VAL A 78 -3.22 -0.06 -5.42
CA VAL A 78 -2.79 -0.60 -4.11
C VAL A 78 -1.32 -0.31 -3.85
N THR A 79 -0.50 -0.46 -4.89
CA THR A 79 0.93 -0.14 -4.90
C THR A 79 1.23 1.33 -4.63
N SER A 80 0.41 2.28 -5.10
CA SER A 80 0.62 3.69 -4.76
C SER A 80 0.18 3.98 -3.32
N VAL A 81 -0.99 3.48 -2.92
CA VAL A 81 -1.56 3.72 -1.58
C VAL A 81 -0.70 3.10 -0.48
N LEU A 82 -0.14 1.92 -0.71
CA LEU A 82 0.66 1.20 0.28
C LEU A 82 2.17 1.33 0.05
N GLY A 83 2.60 1.47 -1.21
CA GLY A 83 4.01 1.56 -1.59
C GLY A 83 4.63 2.94 -1.37
N LEU A 84 3.91 4.05 -1.52
CA LEU A 84 4.46 5.37 -1.13
C LEU A 84 4.81 5.42 0.37
N PRO A 85 3.87 5.06 1.28
CA PRO A 85 4.18 5.02 2.71
C PRO A 85 5.28 4.01 3.03
N GLY A 86 5.25 2.83 2.42
CA GLY A 86 6.28 1.80 2.58
C GLY A 86 7.68 2.29 2.16
N LEU A 87 7.78 2.94 1.00
CA LEU A 87 9.02 3.52 0.50
C LEU A 87 9.53 4.63 1.42
N ILE A 88 8.64 5.50 1.91
CA ILE A 88 8.99 6.54 2.89
C ILE A 88 9.57 5.92 4.16
N PHE A 89 8.94 4.86 4.71
CA PHE A 89 9.46 4.13 5.87
C PHE A 89 10.81 3.48 5.62
N VAL A 90 11.02 2.87 4.44
CA VAL A 90 12.30 2.25 4.06
C VAL A 90 13.40 3.30 3.89
N LEU A 91 13.10 4.42 3.21
CA LEU A 91 14.03 5.54 3.05
C LEU A 91 14.41 6.18 4.39
N LEU A 92 13.45 6.28 5.32
CA LEU A 92 13.71 6.70 6.71
C LEU A 92 14.62 5.72 7.47
N THR A 93 14.61 4.44 7.08
CA THR A 93 15.42 3.38 7.71
C THR A 93 16.81 3.25 7.08
N HIS A 94 16.97 3.66 5.81
CA HIS A 94 18.27 3.78 5.14
C HIS A 94 19.07 5.00 5.65
N ARG A 95 19.51 4.90 6.90
CA ARG A 95 20.56 5.76 7.45
C ARG A 95 21.86 5.42 6.72
N LYS A 96 22.16 6.21 5.68
CA LYS A 96 23.40 6.27 4.89
C LYS A 96 24.57 5.63 5.65
N ALA A 97 24.91 4.38 5.31
CA ALA A 97 26.19 3.82 5.69
C ALA A 97 27.24 4.73 5.05
N ARG A 98 27.90 5.57 5.85
CA ARG A 98 29.06 6.34 5.41
C ARG A 98 30.10 5.32 4.97
N THR A 99 30.17 5.04 3.66
CA THR A 99 31.35 4.41 3.07
C THR A 99 32.53 5.31 3.39
N ASN A 100 33.29 4.90 4.39
CA ASN A 100 34.48 5.58 4.85
C ASN A 100 35.56 5.37 3.78
N LYS A 101 35.71 6.35 2.88
CA LYS A 101 36.75 6.39 1.83
C LYS A 101 38.14 6.62 2.42
N ARG A 102 38.56 5.83 3.41
CA ARG A 102 39.90 5.93 4.03
C ARG A 102 40.84 4.80 3.62
N ASP A 103 40.34 3.77 2.95
CA ASP A 103 41.14 2.58 2.62
C ASP A 103 41.77 2.61 1.20
N LEU A 104 41.60 3.72 0.46
CA LEU A 104 42.08 3.86 -0.93
C LEU A 104 43.42 4.61 -1.08
N PHE A 105 44.05 5.02 0.03
CA PHE A 105 45.30 5.80 0.00
C PHE A 105 46.53 5.05 0.56
N ILE A 106 46.42 3.75 0.87
CA ILE A 106 47.55 2.94 1.36
C ILE A 106 47.83 1.77 0.41
N ARG A 107 47.88 2.02 -0.89
CA ARG A 107 48.40 1.04 -1.84
C ARG A 107 49.21 1.71 -2.94
#